data_AF-A0A7X0P309-F1
#
_entry.id   AF-A0A7X0P309-F1
#
_cell.length_a   1.000
_cell.length_b   1.000
_cell.length_c   1.000
_cell.angle_alpha   90.00
_cell.angle_beta   90.00
_cell.angle_gamma   90.00
#
_symmetry.space_group_name_H-M   'P 1'
#
loop_
_entity.id
_entity.type
_entity.pdbx_description
1 polymer ?
#
loop_
_entity_poly.entity_id
_entity_poly.type
_entity_poly.pdbx_seq_one_letter_code
_entity_poly.pdbx_strand_id
1 'polypeptide(L)'
;MQVDRWSAQHELMVVAAGRRSVTEPFPRDAGRSPYDRPQRLLAAGLYRGLDLGTLFSYNISGGAGEIFCAPMMTREAIVPALLVEAIPGGPLEPVTRVPWHEVGATLLGLLREHAPRLAEVADPAAFELLGPDDLLQGAVTPTVRRPVAELPSGRIALAVGDAWIVNDPITGQGANLGSRCAWIAAEAIAAGGPYDAAFARATADRMWEARQAGHRLDERVPAAAARARREAARGRRRQAGRRRSGVVAVLRSAVRVEVAVEPRGDRPDR
;
A
#
# COMPACT_ATOMS: atom_id res chain seq x y z
N MET A 1 -10.67 -24.95 -5.50
CA MET A 1 -10.00 -23.66 -5.27
C MET A 1 -11.02 -22.60 -4.86
N GLN A 2 -10.72 -21.77 -3.86
CA GLN A 2 -11.69 -20.81 -3.29
C GLN A 2 -12.18 -19.75 -4.30
N VAL A 3 -11.25 -19.20 -5.10
CA VAL A 3 -11.52 -18.21 -6.15
C VAL A 3 -12.50 -18.74 -7.21
N ASP A 4 -12.35 -20.00 -7.62
CA ASP A 4 -13.24 -20.64 -8.60
C ASP A 4 -14.67 -20.78 -8.07
N ARG A 5 -14.84 -21.15 -6.79
CA ARG A 5 -16.16 -21.22 -6.14
C ARG A 5 -16.86 -19.85 -6.13
N TRP A 6 -16.15 -18.78 -5.79
CA TRP A 6 -16.72 -17.43 -5.80
C TRP A 6 -17.04 -16.92 -7.21
N SER A 7 -16.32 -17.40 -8.22
CA SER A 7 -16.53 -17.01 -9.61
C SER A 7 -17.84 -17.53 -10.20
N ALA A 8 -18.49 -18.53 -9.58
CA ALA A 8 -19.68 -19.19 -10.12
C ALA A 8 -20.83 -18.22 -10.49
N GLN A 9 -20.96 -17.10 -9.78
CA GLN A 9 -22.01 -16.10 -9.94
C GLN A 9 -21.56 -14.83 -10.69
N HIS A 10 -20.33 -14.84 -11.23
CA HIS A 10 -19.69 -13.67 -11.83
C HIS A 10 -19.12 -14.00 -13.20
N GLU A 11 -19.16 -13.04 -14.12
CA GLU A 11 -18.56 -13.18 -15.46
C GLU A 11 -17.05 -12.94 -15.46
N LEU A 12 -16.55 -12.20 -14.46
CA LEU A 12 -15.14 -11.92 -14.22
C LEU A 12 -14.86 -11.93 -12.73
N MET A 13 -13.77 -12.59 -12.33
CA MET A 13 -13.26 -12.52 -10.96
C MET A 13 -12.06 -11.56 -10.91
N VAL A 14 -12.12 -10.51 -10.08
CA VAL A 14 -10.97 -9.62 -9.84
C VAL A 14 -10.42 -9.89 -8.44
N VAL A 15 -9.17 -10.33 -8.37
CA VAL A 15 -8.50 -10.67 -7.11
C VAL A 15 -7.50 -9.58 -6.75
N ALA A 16 -7.71 -8.91 -5.61
CA ALA A 16 -6.85 -7.82 -5.15
C ALA A 16 -5.99 -8.18 -3.92
N ALA A 17 -6.38 -9.21 -3.16
CA ALA A 17 -5.73 -9.56 -1.90
C ALA A 17 -4.47 -10.42 -2.12
N GLY A 18 -3.35 -10.03 -1.50
CA GLY A 18 -2.07 -10.73 -1.60
C GLY A 18 -1.92 -11.96 -0.69
N ARG A 19 -3.00 -12.45 -0.06
CA ARG A 19 -2.94 -13.64 0.81
C ARG A 19 -2.79 -14.92 -0.02
N ARG A 20 -1.98 -15.87 0.48
CA ARG A 20 -1.72 -17.14 -0.20
C ARG A 20 -3.00 -17.87 -0.66
N SER A 21 -4.06 -17.83 0.15
CA SER A 21 -5.35 -18.51 -0.11
C SER A 21 -6.05 -18.07 -1.40
N VAL A 22 -5.77 -16.86 -1.90
CA VAL A 22 -6.41 -16.32 -3.11
C VAL A 22 -5.43 -16.04 -4.25
N THR A 23 -4.11 -16.11 -3.98
CA THR A 23 -3.08 -15.93 -5.02
C THR A 23 -2.68 -17.22 -5.73
N GLU A 24 -3.15 -18.38 -5.27
CA GLU A 24 -2.87 -19.70 -5.87
C GLU A 24 -3.11 -19.78 -7.40
N PRO A 25 -4.16 -19.18 -7.98
CA PRO A 25 -4.36 -19.19 -9.44
C PRO A 25 -3.25 -18.48 -10.22
N PHE A 26 -2.48 -17.60 -9.57
CA PHE A 26 -1.54 -16.69 -10.21
C PHE A 26 -0.10 -17.13 -9.92
N PRO A 27 0.53 -17.96 -10.75
CA PRO A 27 1.89 -18.39 -10.50
C PRO A 27 2.87 -17.21 -10.60
N ARG A 28 3.99 -17.31 -9.88
CA ARG A 28 5.12 -16.36 -9.97
C ARG A 28 5.63 -16.27 -11.42
N ASP A 29 5.84 -15.05 -11.90
CA ASP A 29 6.54 -14.77 -13.14
C ASP A 29 8.04 -14.62 -12.83
N ALA A 30 8.82 -15.64 -13.18
CA ALA A 30 10.25 -15.65 -12.93
C ALA A 30 11.03 -14.59 -13.74
N GLY A 31 10.56 -14.26 -14.95
CA GLY A 31 11.21 -13.24 -15.78
C GLY A 31 11.02 -11.82 -15.25
N ARG A 32 10.01 -11.60 -14.40
CA ARG A 32 9.70 -10.30 -13.77
C ARG A 32 9.99 -10.26 -12.27
N SER A 33 10.48 -11.36 -11.70
CA SER A 33 10.78 -11.50 -10.28
C SER A 33 12.27 -11.82 -10.11
N PRO A 34 13.16 -10.82 -10.02
CA PRO A 34 14.60 -11.05 -9.91
C PRO A 34 15.01 -11.60 -8.53
N TYR A 35 14.17 -11.44 -7.51
CA TYR A 35 14.44 -11.86 -6.14
C TYR A 35 13.60 -13.09 -5.75
N ASP A 36 14.20 -13.96 -4.95
CA ASP A 36 13.58 -15.15 -4.35
C ASP A 36 13.51 -15.07 -2.82
N ARG A 37 14.14 -14.05 -2.23
CA ARG A 37 14.16 -13.77 -0.80
C ARG A 37 13.96 -12.27 -0.53
N PRO A 38 13.57 -11.88 0.69
CA PRO A 38 13.48 -10.49 1.05
C PRO A 38 14.82 -9.76 0.89
N GLN A 39 14.76 -8.53 0.38
CA GLN A 39 15.94 -7.68 0.24
C GLN A 39 16.12 -6.75 1.45
N ARG A 40 15.07 -6.62 2.27
CA ARG A 40 15.02 -5.85 3.51
C ARG A 40 14.29 -6.61 4.60
N LEU A 41 14.74 -6.40 5.83
CA LEU A 41 14.02 -6.73 7.05
C LEU A 41 13.37 -5.44 7.57
N LEU A 42 12.11 -5.52 8.00
CA LEU A 42 11.28 -4.36 8.26
C LEU A 42 11.00 -4.25 9.76
N ALA A 43 11.09 -3.01 10.27
CA ALA A 43 10.48 -2.61 11.53
C ALA A 43 9.70 -1.32 11.28
N ALA A 44 8.38 -1.39 11.28
CA ALA A 44 7.49 -0.25 11.13
C ALA A 44 6.74 -0.01 12.43
N GLY A 45 6.61 1.24 12.85
CA GLY A 45 5.74 1.53 13.97
C GLY A 45 5.30 2.98 14.11
N LEU A 46 4.35 3.18 15.01
CA LEU A 46 3.83 4.50 15.38
C LEU A 46 4.43 4.94 16.71
N TYR A 47 4.98 6.16 16.74
CA TYR A 47 5.77 6.65 17.86
C TYR A 47 5.20 7.96 18.41
N ARG A 48 5.67 8.34 19.59
CA ARG A 48 5.62 9.72 20.09
C ARG A 48 7.05 10.24 20.32
N GLY A 49 7.17 11.51 20.71
CA GLY A 49 8.48 12.14 20.94
C GLY A 49 9.26 12.50 19.67
N LEU A 50 8.57 12.64 18.53
CA LEU A 50 9.16 13.10 17.27
C LEU A 50 8.15 13.94 16.49
N ASP A 51 8.54 15.15 16.07
CA ASP A 51 7.68 16.07 15.31
C ASP A 51 8.39 16.58 14.04
N LEU A 52 7.92 16.13 12.88
CA LEU A 52 8.34 16.60 11.56
C LEU A 52 7.32 17.57 10.92
N GLY A 53 6.27 17.95 11.65
CA GLY A 53 5.12 18.65 11.12
C GLY A 53 4.46 17.86 9.98
N THR A 54 4.36 18.48 8.80
CA THR A 54 3.73 17.88 7.61
C THR A 54 4.74 17.27 6.63
N LEU A 55 6.02 17.21 6.99
CA LEU A 55 7.09 16.72 6.12
C LEU A 55 7.30 15.21 6.30
N PHE A 56 7.88 14.58 5.27
CA PHE A 56 8.44 13.24 5.39
C PHE A 56 9.97 13.33 5.37
N SER A 57 10.62 12.34 6.00
CA SER A 57 12.06 12.16 5.97
C SER A 57 12.37 10.79 5.37
N TYR A 58 13.39 10.72 4.51
CA TYR A 58 13.89 9.46 3.98
C TYR A 58 15.42 9.46 4.08
N ASN A 59 15.95 8.62 4.97
CA ASN A 59 17.38 8.55 5.27
C ASN A 59 17.93 7.26 4.71
N ILE A 60 19.01 7.35 3.93
CA ILE A 60 19.69 6.21 3.33
C ILE A 60 21.05 6.10 3.96
N SER A 61 21.33 4.99 4.65
CA SER A 61 22.63 4.70 5.25
C SER A 61 23.28 3.55 4.49
N GLY A 62 24.39 3.84 3.79
CA GLY A 62 25.08 2.88 2.93
C GLY A 62 25.47 1.60 3.68
N GLY A 63 25.05 0.45 3.16
CA GLY A 63 25.31 -0.87 3.77
C GLY A 63 24.48 -1.20 5.01
N ALA A 64 23.73 -0.24 5.55
CA ALA A 64 22.88 -0.39 6.72
C ALA A 64 21.40 -0.58 6.36
N GLY A 65 20.91 0.24 5.42
CA GLY A 65 19.50 0.27 5.00
C GLY A 65 18.92 1.67 5.07
N GLU A 66 17.59 1.74 5.17
CA GLU A 66 16.84 2.99 5.04
C GLU A 66 15.94 3.24 6.26
N ILE A 67 15.74 4.51 6.62
CA ILE A 67 14.83 4.95 7.67
C ILE A 67 13.91 6.03 7.10
N PHE A 68 12.65 5.64 6.88
CA PHE A 68 11.56 6.52 6.47
C PHE A 68 10.78 7.00 7.69
N CYS A 69 10.40 8.27 7.69
CA CYS A 69 9.48 8.82 8.68
C CYS A 69 8.45 9.72 8.00
N ALA A 70 7.17 9.57 8.36
CA ALA A 70 6.11 10.43 7.88
C ALA A 70 4.99 10.57 8.91
N PRO A 71 4.22 11.66 8.90
CA PRO A 71 3.02 11.79 9.72
C PRO A 71 1.97 10.77 9.27
N MET A 72 1.40 10.06 10.24
CA MET A 72 0.32 9.11 10.06
C MET A 72 -0.89 9.51 10.91
N MET A 73 -2.05 9.58 10.26
CA MET A 73 -3.32 9.82 10.95
C MET A 73 -3.76 8.52 11.65
N THR A 74 -3.95 8.58 12.97
CA THR A 74 -4.59 7.53 13.77
C THR A 74 -6.02 7.94 14.13
N ARG A 75 -6.68 7.16 14.98
CA ARG A 75 -8.00 7.53 15.52
C ARG A 75 -7.91 8.71 16.49
N GLU A 76 -6.78 8.84 17.16
CA GLU A 76 -6.55 9.76 18.27
C GLU A 76 -5.84 11.03 17.81
N ALA A 77 -4.83 10.91 16.94
CA ALA A 77 -3.99 12.05 16.54
C ALA A 77 -3.22 11.79 15.24
N ILE A 78 -2.52 12.81 14.75
CA ILE A 78 -1.43 12.62 13.79
C ILE A 78 -0.17 12.31 14.60
N VAL A 79 0.48 11.19 14.29
CA VAL A 79 1.68 10.71 14.98
C VAL A 79 2.77 10.37 13.95
N PRO A 80 4.06 10.42 14.32
CA PRO A 80 5.12 9.93 13.44
C PRO A 80 5.04 8.42 13.25
N ALA A 81 4.94 7.99 12.01
CA ALA A 81 5.23 6.62 11.60
C ALA A 81 6.68 6.52 11.17
N LEU A 82 7.43 5.58 11.73
CA LEU A 82 8.78 5.25 11.28
C LEU A 82 8.79 3.86 10.64
N LEU A 83 9.48 3.72 9.52
CA LEU A 83 9.77 2.46 8.85
C LEU A 83 11.28 2.34 8.70
N VAL A 84 11.85 1.30 9.32
CA VAL A 84 13.23 0.86 9.10
C VAL A 84 13.21 -0.27 8.10
N GLU A 85 14.03 -0.13 7.06
CA GLU A 85 14.27 -1.13 6.02
C GLU A 85 15.72 -1.55 6.13
N ALA A 86 15.98 -2.52 7.00
CA ALA A 86 17.32 -2.98 7.29
C ALA A 86 17.86 -3.90 6.19
N ILE A 87 19.11 -3.69 5.78
CA ILE A 87 19.83 -4.64 4.94
C ILE A 87 20.15 -5.89 5.79
N PRO A 88 19.85 -7.12 5.30
CA PRO A 88 20.22 -8.33 6.01
C PRO A 88 21.72 -8.43 6.32
N GLY A 89 22.08 -8.71 7.57
CA GLY A 89 23.42 -8.70 8.13
C GLY A 89 23.98 -7.31 8.48
N GLY A 90 23.21 -6.24 8.24
CA GLY A 90 23.63 -4.86 8.47
C GLY A 90 23.34 -4.34 9.88
N PRO A 91 23.88 -3.15 10.24
CA PRO A 91 23.73 -2.56 11.58
C PRO A 91 22.28 -2.20 11.95
N LEU A 92 21.37 -2.02 10.99
CA LEU A 92 19.95 -1.78 11.28
C LEU A 92 19.18 -3.08 11.56
N GLU A 93 19.69 -4.26 11.18
CA GLU A 93 18.97 -5.54 11.34
C GLU A 93 18.47 -5.82 12.76
N PRO A 94 19.23 -5.55 13.84
CA PRO A 94 18.78 -5.87 15.20
C PRO A 94 17.42 -5.28 15.57
N VAL A 95 17.08 -4.07 15.12
CA VAL A 95 15.80 -3.40 15.46
C VAL A 95 14.57 -4.13 14.89
N THR A 96 14.77 -5.00 13.89
CA THR A 96 13.68 -5.78 13.29
C THR A 96 13.35 -7.04 14.08
N ARG A 97 14.02 -7.29 15.21
CA ARG A 97 13.84 -8.49 16.04
C ARG A 97 13.65 -8.20 17.53
N VAL A 98 13.88 -6.98 17.98
CA VAL A 98 13.68 -6.60 19.39
C VAL A 98 12.19 -6.58 19.73
N PRO A 99 11.82 -6.91 20.99
CA PRO A 99 10.43 -6.85 21.42
C PRO A 99 9.92 -5.40 21.44
N TRP A 100 8.60 -5.23 21.37
CA TRP A 100 7.95 -3.93 21.19
C TRP A 100 8.34 -2.88 22.26
N HIS A 101 8.57 -3.30 23.50
CA HIS A 101 8.92 -2.39 24.61
C HIS A 101 10.39 -1.92 24.56
N GLU A 102 11.25 -2.58 23.77
CA GLU A 102 12.66 -2.20 23.58
C GLU A 102 12.91 -1.47 22.25
N VAL A 103 11.96 -1.53 21.31
CA VAL A 103 12.15 -1.01 19.94
C VAL A 103 12.41 0.48 19.91
N GLY A 104 11.75 1.28 20.75
CA GLY A 104 11.93 2.73 20.81
C GLY A 104 13.35 3.12 21.24
N ALA A 105 13.85 2.53 22.32
CA ALA A 105 15.20 2.78 22.81
C ALA A 105 16.27 2.33 21.80
N THR A 106 16.07 1.16 21.19
CA THR A 106 16.97 0.63 20.15
C THR A 106 16.99 1.56 18.94
N LEU A 107 15.83 1.96 18.44
CA LEU A 107 15.69 2.84 17.27
C LEU A 107 16.32 4.20 17.53
N LEU A 108 16.08 4.82 18.70
CA LEU A 108 16.68 6.10 19.06
C LEU A 108 18.21 6.07 19.02
N GLY A 109 18.83 4.95 19.43
CA GLY A 109 20.27 4.73 19.28
C GLY A 109 20.71 4.75 17.81
N LEU A 110 20.00 4.01 16.96
CA LEU A 110 20.28 3.91 15.53
C LEU A 110 20.06 5.23 14.78
N LEU A 111 19.09 6.05 15.21
CA LEU A 111 18.82 7.35 14.59
C LEU A 111 20.05 8.27 14.64
N ARG A 112 20.83 8.25 15.73
CA ARG A 112 22.01 9.11 15.87
C ARG A 112 23.09 8.80 14.83
N GLU A 113 23.24 7.54 14.46
CA GLU A 113 24.25 7.10 13.50
C GLU A 113 23.74 7.12 12.05
N HIS A 114 22.51 6.68 11.82
CA HIS A 114 22.00 6.40 10.48
C HIS A 114 20.97 7.41 9.97
N ALA A 115 20.45 8.29 10.83
CA ALA A 115 19.50 9.35 10.48
C ALA A 115 19.66 10.59 11.39
N PRO A 116 20.85 11.22 11.43
CA PRO A 116 21.19 12.21 12.46
C PRO A 116 20.24 13.42 12.47
N ARG A 117 19.72 13.85 11.31
CA ARG A 117 18.71 14.92 11.22
C ARG A 117 17.39 14.54 11.89
N LEU A 118 17.01 13.27 11.84
CA LEU A 118 15.84 12.75 12.52
C LEU A 118 16.09 12.65 14.04
N ALA A 119 17.33 12.31 14.43
CA ALA A 119 17.73 12.31 15.83
C ALA A 119 17.76 13.72 16.46
N GLU A 120 18.11 14.76 15.70
CA GLU A 120 18.12 16.17 16.16
C GLU A 120 16.74 16.65 16.61
N VAL A 121 15.66 16.10 16.03
CA VAL A 121 14.26 16.49 16.32
C VAL A 121 13.51 15.47 17.17
N ALA A 122 14.16 14.37 17.53
CA ALA A 122 13.62 13.39 18.47
C ALA A 122 13.83 13.89 19.90
N ASP A 123 12.79 13.86 20.73
CA ASP A 123 12.91 14.06 22.17
C ASP A 123 13.26 12.72 22.84
N PRO A 124 14.51 12.53 23.33
CA PRO A 124 14.93 11.26 23.91
C PRO A 124 14.14 10.83 25.14
N ALA A 125 13.53 11.77 25.87
CA ALA A 125 12.73 11.48 27.06
C ALA A 125 11.29 11.08 26.73
N ALA A 126 10.83 11.39 25.52
CA ALA A 126 9.48 11.08 25.06
C ALA A 126 9.43 10.10 23.88
N PHE A 127 10.58 9.72 23.30
CA PHE A 127 10.64 8.84 22.14
C PHE A 127 10.32 7.39 22.52
N GLU A 128 9.10 6.99 22.23
CA GLU A 128 8.60 5.63 22.52
C GLU A 128 7.56 5.21 21.48
N LEU A 129 7.40 3.89 21.34
CA LEU A 129 6.31 3.29 20.58
C LEU A 129 4.99 3.56 21.30
N LEU A 130 3.90 3.80 20.56
CA LEU A 130 2.60 4.09 21.18
C LEU A 130 2.01 2.90 21.94
N GLY A 131 2.26 1.67 21.49
CA GLY A 131 1.75 0.47 22.13
C GLY A 131 2.16 -0.84 21.43
N PRO A 132 1.86 -2.00 22.03
CA PRO A 132 2.27 -3.31 21.49
C PRO A 132 1.69 -3.62 20.10
N ASP A 133 0.51 -3.09 19.76
CA ASP A 133 -0.14 -3.28 18.47
C ASP A 133 0.38 -2.33 17.37
N ASP A 134 1.21 -1.36 17.77
CA ASP A 134 1.73 -0.33 16.86
C ASP A 134 3.10 -0.68 16.27
N LEU A 135 3.59 -1.91 16.49
CA LEU A 135 4.81 -2.44 15.87
C LEU A 135 4.47 -3.54 14.86
N LEU A 136 4.99 -3.39 13.64
CA LEU A 136 5.03 -4.41 12.62
C LEU A 136 6.48 -4.74 12.28
N GLN A 137 6.86 -5.99 12.51
CA GLN A 137 8.14 -6.54 12.07
C GLN A 137 7.92 -7.65 11.06
N GLY A 138 8.79 -7.73 10.05
CA GLY A 138 8.67 -8.76 9.04
C GLY A 138 9.59 -8.55 7.86
N ALA A 139 9.27 -9.19 6.75
CA ALA A 139 10.04 -9.07 5.53
C ALA A 139 9.13 -9.38 4.34
N VAL A 140 9.41 -8.75 3.20
CA VAL A 140 8.64 -8.92 1.97
C VAL A 140 9.58 -9.37 0.87
N THR A 141 9.25 -10.46 0.18
CA THR A 141 9.93 -10.88 -1.06
C THR A 141 9.22 -10.24 -2.24
N PRO A 142 9.85 -9.28 -2.96
CA PRO A 142 9.23 -8.65 -4.11
C PRO A 142 8.93 -9.71 -5.18
N THR A 143 7.68 -9.77 -5.62
CA THR A 143 7.17 -10.84 -6.47
C THR A 143 6.17 -10.30 -7.47
N VAL A 144 6.38 -10.59 -8.75
CA VAL A 144 5.38 -10.39 -9.81
C VAL A 144 4.77 -11.75 -10.14
N ARG A 145 3.44 -11.83 -10.17
CA ARG A 145 2.70 -13.03 -10.60
C ARG A 145 2.16 -12.84 -12.01
N ARG A 146 1.74 -13.93 -12.65
CA ARG A 146 0.95 -13.83 -13.88
C ARG A 146 -0.38 -13.14 -13.57
N PRO A 147 -0.78 -12.11 -14.34
CA PRO A 147 -1.95 -11.30 -14.01
C PRO A 147 -3.28 -11.99 -14.32
N VAL A 148 -3.28 -13.04 -15.16
CA VAL A 148 -4.49 -13.69 -15.64
C VAL A 148 -4.41 -15.18 -15.34
N ALA A 149 -5.50 -15.74 -14.83
CA ALA A 149 -5.66 -17.16 -14.60
C ALA A 149 -6.98 -17.65 -15.20
N GLU A 150 -6.93 -18.79 -15.90
CA GLU A 150 -8.10 -19.56 -16.24
C GLU A 150 -8.39 -20.51 -15.08
N LEU A 151 -9.60 -20.43 -14.54
CA LEU A 151 -10.05 -21.23 -13.41
C LEU A 151 -10.50 -22.62 -13.90
N PRO A 152 -10.58 -23.65 -13.03
CA PRO A 152 -11.07 -24.98 -13.42
C PRO A 152 -12.44 -24.99 -14.11
N SER A 153 -13.30 -24.00 -13.81
CA SER A 153 -14.59 -23.83 -14.47
C SER A 153 -14.54 -23.20 -15.87
N GLY A 154 -13.35 -22.85 -16.38
CA GLY A 154 -13.15 -22.11 -17.63
C GLY A 154 -13.35 -20.58 -17.50
N ARG A 155 -13.76 -20.10 -16.32
CA ARG A 155 -13.90 -18.65 -16.04
C ARG A 155 -12.53 -18.00 -15.86
N ILE A 156 -12.50 -16.68 -16.05
CA ILE A 156 -11.27 -15.89 -15.97
C ILE A 156 -11.17 -15.13 -14.65
N ALA A 157 -9.98 -15.17 -14.06
CA ALA A 157 -9.60 -14.31 -12.96
C ALA A 157 -8.47 -13.35 -13.37
N LEU A 158 -8.62 -12.08 -12.97
CA LEU A 158 -7.66 -11.00 -13.16
C LEU A 158 -7.09 -10.59 -11.79
N ALA A 159 -5.78 -10.61 -11.64
CA ALA A 159 -5.09 -10.13 -10.45
C ALA A 159 -4.80 -8.63 -10.53
N VAL A 160 -5.03 -7.93 -9.43
CA VAL A 160 -4.66 -6.51 -9.22
C VAL A 160 -4.00 -6.34 -7.86
N GLY A 161 -3.34 -5.21 -7.61
CA GLY A 161 -2.69 -4.93 -6.32
C GLY A 161 -1.70 -6.03 -5.90
N ASP A 162 -1.68 -6.38 -4.62
CA ASP A 162 -0.75 -7.36 -4.05
C ASP A 162 -1.00 -8.81 -4.52
N ALA A 163 -2.20 -9.10 -5.05
CA ALA A 163 -2.45 -10.37 -5.71
C ALA A 163 -1.59 -10.51 -6.99
N TRP A 164 -1.27 -9.40 -7.65
CA TRP A 164 -0.45 -9.39 -8.84
C TRP A 164 1.01 -9.02 -8.58
N ILE A 165 1.27 -7.87 -7.95
CA ILE A 165 2.61 -7.32 -7.75
C ILE A 165 2.79 -7.01 -6.27
N VAL A 166 3.63 -7.80 -5.60
CA VAL A 166 4.13 -7.49 -4.27
C VAL A 166 5.39 -6.65 -4.43
N ASN A 167 5.31 -5.38 -4.04
CA ASN A 167 6.43 -4.44 -4.14
C ASN A 167 7.32 -4.53 -2.90
N ASP A 168 8.59 -4.18 -3.08
CA ASP A 168 9.44 -3.80 -1.96
C ASP A 168 8.93 -2.46 -1.37
N PRO A 169 8.80 -2.34 -0.03
CA PRO A 169 8.30 -1.11 0.59
C PRO A 169 9.20 0.11 0.40
N ILE A 170 10.44 -0.06 -0.07
CA ILE A 170 11.46 0.99 -0.16
C ILE A 170 11.02 2.24 -0.91
N THR A 171 10.14 2.06 -1.89
CA THR A 171 9.64 3.15 -2.72
C THR A 171 8.30 3.73 -2.27
N GLY A 172 7.62 3.09 -1.31
CA GLY A 172 6.26 3.44 -0.89
C GLY A 172 5.19 3.34 -2.00
N GLN A 173 5.46 2.64 -3.10
CA GLN A 173 4.60 2.68 -4.29
C GLN A 173 3.46 1.66 -4.33
N GLY A 174 3.42 0.68 -3.42
CA GLY A 174 2.44 -0.41 -3.47
C GLY A 174 1.00 0.07 -3.57
N ALA A 175 0.60 1.02 -2.69
CA ALA A 175 -0.75 1.56 -2.68
C ALA A 175 -1.07 2.43 -3.91
N ASN A 176 -0.12 3.27 -4.35
CA ASN A 176 -0.31 4.13 -5.52
C ASN A 176 -0.46 3.31 -6.80
N LEU A 177 0.40 2.30 -6.98
CA LEU A 177 0.33 1.37 -8.11
C LEU A 177 -0.97 0.57 -8.06
N GLY A 178 -1.33 0.01 -6.89
CA GLY A 178 -2.58 -0.72 -6.70
C GLY A 178 -3.81 0.12 -7.07
N SER A 179 -3.86 1.37 -6.62
CA SER A 179 -4.94 2.32 -6.95
C SER A 179 -5.02 2.60 -8.45
N ARG A 180 -3.87 2.85 -9.10
CA ARG A 180 -3.81 3.08 -10.55
C ARG A 180 -4.25 1.86 -11.34
N CYS A 181 -3.81 0.67 -10.98
CA CYS A 181 -4.22 -0.59 -11.60
C CYS A 181 -5.73 -0.84 -11.44
N ALA A 182 -6.27 -0.60 -10.24
CA ALA A 182 -7.71 -0.72 -9.99
C ALA A 182 -8.53 0.23 -10.87
N TRP A 183 -8.07 1.46 -11.08
CA TRP A 183 -8.72 2.41 -11.98
C TRP A 183 -8.74 1.94 -13.43
N ILE A 184 -7.58 1.47 -13.93
CA ILE A 184 -7.47 0.94 -15.30
C ILE A 184 -8.38 -0.28 -15.50
N ALA A 185 -8.41 -1.20 -14.53
CA ALA A 185 -9.29 -2.35 -14.58
C ALA A 185 -10.77 -1.94 -14.57
N ALA A 186 -11.15 -0.98 -13.73
CA ALA A 186 -12.52 -0.46 -13.68
C ALA A 186 -12.95 0.20 -14.99
N GLU A 187 -12.08 1.02 -15.62
CA GLU A 187 -12.35 1.61 -16.93
C GLU A 187 -12.51 0.55 -18.03
N ALA A 188 -11.68 -0.50 -18.02
CA ALA A 188 -11.80 -1.60 -18.97
C ALA A 188 -13.11 -2.36 -18.77
N ILE A 189 -13.48 -2.70 -17.52
CA ILE A 189 -14.73 -3.38 -17.21
C ILE A 189 -15.94 -2.53 -17.64
N ALA A 190 -15.92 -1.23 -17.37
CA ALA A 190 -16.99 -0.31 -17.75
C ALA A 190 -17.16 -0.15 -19.28
N ALA A 191 -16.10 -0.40 -20.05
CA ALA A 191 -16.15 -0.38 -21.51
C ALA A 191 -16.86 -1.61 -22.12
N GLY A 192 -17.10 -2.66 -21.33
CA GLY A 192 -17.85 -3.84 -21.72
C GLY A 192 -17.00 -5.05 -22.12
N GLY A 193 -17.62 -6.22 -22.09
CA GLY A 193 -17.01 -7.52 -22.41
C GLY A 193 -16.94 -7.85 -23.91
N PRO A 194 -16.62 -9.11 -24.26
CA PRO A 194 -16.60 -10.29 -23.39
C PRO A 194 -15.44 -10.28 -22.38
N TYR A 195 -15.69 -10.69 -21.14
CA TYR A 195 -14.68 -10.74 -20.06
C TYR A 195 -13.84 -12.02 -20.10
N ASP A 196 -13.27 -12.32 -21.26
CA ASP A 196 -12.46 -13.50 -21.51
C ASP A 196 -10.96 -13.26 -21.24
N ALA A 197 -10.14 -14.24 -21.59
CA ALA A 197 -8.71 -14.17 -21.38
C ALA A 197 -8.04 -13.06 -22.21
N ALA A 198 -8.60 -12.69 -23.37
CA ALA A 198 -8.08 -11.60 -24.19
C ALA A 198 -8.36 -10.24 -23.54
N PHE A 199 -9.58 -10.04 -23.01
CA PHE A 199 -9.92 -8.87 -22.20
C PHE A 199 -8.98 -8.73 -20.99
N ALA A 200 -8.78 -9.81 -20.24
CA ALA A 200 -7.96 -9.79 -19.03
C ALA A 200 -6.48 -9.51 -19.34
N ARG A 201 -5.93 -10.08 -20.43
CA ARG A 201 -4.55 -9.81 -20.88
C ARG A 201 -4.37 -8.36 -21.32
N ALA A 202 -5.26 -7.85 -22.17
CA ALA A 202 -5.20 -6.45 -22.62
C ALA A 202 -5.29 -5.45 -21.47
N THR A 203 -6.14 -5.75 -20.47
CA THR A 203 -6.23 -4.96 -19.23
C THR A 203 -4.93 -5.02 -18.44
N ALA A 204 -4.36 -6.21 -18.28
CA ALA A 204 -3.09 -6.39 -17.58
C ALA A 204 -1.90 -5.69 -18.26
N ASP A 205 -1.85 -5.69 -19.60
CA ASP A 205 -0.80 -4.99 -20.35
C ASP A 205 -0.88 -3.48 -20.12
N ARG A 206 -2.08 -2.88 -20.16
CA ARG A 206 -2.30 -1.46 -19.82
C ARG A 206 -1.86 -1.14 -18.39
N MET A 207 -2.19 -2.02 -17.43
CA MET A 207 -1.75 -1.85 -16.04
C MET A 207 -0.22 -1.99 -15.90
N TRP A 208 0.42 -2.85 -16.70
CA TRP A 208 1.86 -3.05 -16.67
C TRP A 208 2.61 -1.83 -17.21
N GLU A 209 2.12 -1.22 -18.29
CA GLU A 209 2.65 0.04 -18.82
C GLU A 209 2.54 1.17 -17.79
N ALA A 210 1.40 1.23 -17.09
CA ALA A 210 1.14 2.22 -16.05
C ALA A 210 2.12 2.16 -14.86
N ARG A 211 2.73 1.00 -14.57
CA ARG A 211 3.80 0.86 -13.57
C ARG A 211 5.00 1.74 -13.93
N GLN A 212 5.43 1.74 -15.19
CA GLN A 212 6.61 2.50 -15.64
C GLN A 212 6.37 4.02 -15.59
N ALA A 213 5.14 4.44 -15.83
CA ALA A 213 4.72 5.83 -15.71
C ALA A 213 4.69 6.35 -14.26
N GLY A 214 4.87 5.51 -13.23
CA GLY A 214 5.05 5.96 -11.84
C GLY A 214 6.31 6.85 -11.64
N HIS A 215 7.28 6.78 -12.56
CA HIS A 215 8.45 7.67 -12.58
C HIS A 215 8.19 9.02 -13.28
N ARG A 216 7.07 9.14 -14.00
CA ARG A 216 6.60 10.38 -14.62
C ARG A 216 5.28 10.73 -13.98
N LEU A 217 5.32 11.44 -12.85
CA LEU A 217 4.13 12.08 -12.29
C LEU A 217 3.42 12.83 -13.42
N ASP A 218 2.26 12.31 -13.80
CA ASP A 218 1.38 12.86 -14.83
C ASP A 218 1.03 14.31 -14.46
N GLU A 219 1.26 15.25 -15.37
CA GLU A 219 0.99 16.69 -15.24
C GLU A 219 -0.49 17.01 -14.94
N ARG A 220 -1.38 16.00 -15.00
CA ARG A 220 -2.80 16.10 -14.66
C ARG A 220 -3.09 16.04 -13.15
N VAL A 221 -2.23 15.42 -12.34
CA VAL A 221 -2.42 15.34 -10.87
C VAL A 221 -2.27 16.70 -10.19
N PRO A 222 -1.27 17.54 -10.54
CA PRO A 222 -1.20 18.92 -10.04
C PRO A 222 -2.43 19.76 -10.43
N ALA A 223 -2.98 19.58 -11.63
CA ALA A 223 -4.14 20.33 -12.10
C ALA A 223 -5.42 19.96 -11.34
N ALA A 224 -5.64 18.67 -11.07
CA ALA A 224 -6.76 18.20 -10.26
C ALA A 224 -6.65 18.65 -8.79
N ALA A 225 -5.45 18.58 -8.21
CA ALA A 225 -5.18 19.04 -6.85
C ALA A 225 -5.31 20.58 -6.72
N ALA A 226 -4.84 21.34 -7.72
CA ALA A 226 -5.00 22.79 -7.77
C ALA A 226 -6.48 23.19 -7.93
N ARG A 227 -7.24 22.44 -8.73
CA ARG A 227 -8.69 22.63 -8.88
C ARG A 227 -9.44 22.34 -7.59
N ALA A 228 -9.14 21.23 -6.91
CA ALA A 228 -9.72 20.88 -5.62
C ALA A 228 -9.39 21.91 -4.52
N ARG A 229 -8.15 22.44 -4.50
CA ARG A 229 -7.76 23.53 -3.59
C ARG A 229 -8.53 24.83 -3.87
N ARG A 230 -8.71 25.19 -5.15
CA ARG A 230 -9.50 26.37 -5.55
C ARG A 230 -10.99 26.20 -5.25
N GLU A 231 -11.54 25.00 -5.45
CA GLU A 231 -12.93 24.69 -5.14
C GLU A 231 -13.17 24.65 -3.62
N ALA A 232 -12.24 24.12 -2.82
CA ALA A 232 -12.29 24.17 -1.36
C ALA A 232 -12.12 25.59 -0.79
N ALA A 233 -11.29 26.43 -1.41
CA ALA A 233 -11.16 27.85 -1.04
C ALA A 233 -12.42 28.66 -1.40
N ARG A 234 -13.05 28.35 -2.54
CA ARG A 234 -14.34 28.94 -2.94
C ARG A 234 -15.50 28.45 -2.07
N GLY A 235 -15.47 27.18 -1.65
CA GLY A 235 -16.43 26.59 -0.71
C GLY A 235 -16.35 27.24 0.68
N ARG A 236 -15.13 27.41 1.22
CA ARG A 236 -14.91 28.10 2.51
C ARG A 236 -15.36 29.57 2.50
N ARG A 237 -15.21 30.28 1.39
CA ARG A 237 -15.74 31.66 1.24
C ARG A 237 -17.27 31.72 1.07
N ARG A 238 -17.91 30.68 0.55
CA ARG A 238 -19.38 30.61 0.38
C ARG A 238 -20.11 30.09 1.62
N GLN A 239 -19.44 29.30 2.47
CA GLN A 239 -20.03 28.70 3.67
C GLN A 239 -20.04 29.63 4.89
N ALA A 240 -19.33 30.76 4.83
CA ALA A 240 -19.39 31.82 5.85
C ALA A 240 -20.70 32.66 5.82
N GLY A 241 -21.71 32.28 5.01
CA GLY A 241 -22.89 33.14 4.79
C GLY A 241 -24.27 32.52 4.80
N ARG A 242 -24.49 31.19 4.69
CA ARG A 242 -25.87 30.64 4.57
C ARG A 242 -26.07 29.24 5.16
N ARG A 243 -27.20 29.07 5.85
CA ARG A 243 -27.75 27.81 6.41
C ARG A 243 -28.12 26.80 5.29
N ARG A 244 -28.07 25.50 5.67
CA ARG A 244 -28.42 24.23 4.96
C ARG A 244 -29.24 24.30 3.65
N SER A 245 -28.76 23.66 2.58
CA SER A 245 -29.48 22.65 1.76
C SER A 245 -28.51 21.97 0.76
N GLY A 246 -28.72 20.68 0.45
CA GLY A 246 -27.77 19.83 -0.29
C GLY A 246 -27.85 19.90 -1.82
N VAL A 247 -26.98 19.12 -2.49
CA VAL A 247 -27.16 18.58 -3.86
C VAL A 247 -26.49 17.21 -3.94
N VAL A 248 -27.25 16.25 -4.47
CA VAL A 248 -26.87 14.87 -4.81
C VAL A 248 -26.42 14.83 -6.27
N ALA A 249 -25.39 14.04 -6.58
CA ALA A 249 -25.09 13.60 -7.95
C ALA A 249 -25.12 12.06 -7.99
N VAL A 250 -26.15 11.51 -8.63
CA VAL A 250 -26.27 10.07 -8.92
C VAL A 250 -25.75 9.83 -10.33
N LEU A 251 -24.65 9.09 -10.47
CA LEU A 251 -24.28 8.44 -11.73
C LEU A 251 -24.76 6.98 -11.69
N ARG A 252 -25.65 6.63 -12.63
CA ARG A 252 -26.12 5.26 -12.84
C ARG A 252 -25.24 4.57 -13.90
N SER A 253 -24.48 3.58 -13.46
CA SER A 253 -24.06 2.42 -14.26
C SER A 253 -24.02 1.23 -13.32
N ALA A 254 -25.01 0.36 -13.40
CA ALA A 254 -25.16 -0.77 -12.49
C ALA A 254 -24.25 -1.93 -12.91
N VAL A 255 -22.96 -1.81 -12.59
CA VAL A 255 -22.11 -2.99 -12.41
C VAL A 255 -22.20 -3.33 -10.93
N ARG A 256 -22.74 -4.51 -10.60
CA ARG A 256 -22.82 -4.98 -9.22
C ARG A 256 -21.43 -5.47 -8.80
N VAL A 257 -20.67 -4.58 -8.18
CA VAL A 257 -19.37 -4.92 -7.58
C VAL A 257 -19.64 -5.50 -6.20
N GLU A 258 -19.57 -6.83 -6.08
CA GLU A 258 -19.63 -7.51 -4.78
C GLU A 258 -18.20 -7.72 -4.26
N VAL A 259 -17.88 -7.05 -3.14
CA VAL A 259 -16.60 -7.21 -2.45
C VAL A 259 -16.75 -8.34 -1.44
N ALA A 260 -16.25 -9.53 -1.75
CA ALA A 260 -16.14 -10.60 -0.78
C ALA A 260 -14.96 -10.32 0.17
N VAL A 261 -15.27 -9.87 1.40
CA VAL A 261 -14.30 -9.74 2.48
C VAL A 261 -14.39 -10.99 3.36
N GLU A 262 -13.30 -11.74 3.46
CA GLU A 262 -13.25 -12.89 4.37
C GLU A 262 -13.23 -12.37 5.83
N PRO A 263 -14.08 -12.90 6.73
CA PRO A 263 -14.04 -12.53 8.14
C PRO A 263 -12.64 -12.80 8.71
N ARG A 264 -12.10 -11.87 9.50
CA ARG A 264 -10.86 -12.10 10.24
C ARG A 264 -11.11 -13.30 11.16
N GLY A 265 -10.40 -14.40 10.95
CA GLY A 265 -10.43 -15.52 11.88
C GLY A 265 -9.97 -15.04 13.25
N ASP A 266 -10.76 -15.32 14.28
CA ASP A 266 -10.37 -15.10 15.66
C ASP A 266 -9.04 -15.82 15.92
N ARG A 267 -8.03 -15.08 16.36
CA ARG A 267 -6.86 -15.71 16.96
C ARG A 267 -7.32 -16.28 18.30
N PRO A 268 -7.08 -17.57 18.60
CA PRO A 268 -7.29 -18.06 19.95
C PRO A 268 -6.27 -17.38 20.86
N ASP A 269 -6.75 -16.73 21.92
CA ASP A 269 -5.92 -16.27 23.03
C ASP A 269 -5.07 -17.45 23.53
N ARG A 270 -3.74 -17.30 23.41
CA ARG A 270 -2.74 -18.10 24.12
C ARG A 270 -1.54 -17.24 24.45
#